data_AF-A0A379THE2-F1
#
_entry.id   AF-A0A379THE2-F1
#
_cell.length_a   1.000
_cell.length_b   1.000
_cell.length_c   1.000
_cell.angle_alpha   90.00
_cell.angle_beta   90.00
_cell.angle_gamma   90.00
#
_symmetry.space_group_name_H-M   'P 1'
#
loop_
_entity.id
_entity.type
_entity.pdbx_description
1 polymer ?
#
loop_
_entity_poly.entity_id
_entity_poly.type
_entity_poly.pdbx_seq_one_letter_code
_entity_poly.pdbx_strand_id
1 'polypeptide(L)'
;MNNLNVAIDVFPYKEDIWSICDYSGEQIYSKLALPLFSLEKDEIKPLGAESFQQTVDSFRINIRKDLFWSNGDNVKAVDYVRAIKHICYDENNRYNKLLASVAKLGLETEIHNDHSFTIQTSWYDPFITQYLSLLNFSPQTRA
;
A
#
# COMPACT_ATOMS: atom_id res chain seq x y z
N MET A 1 -25.07 -11.44 13.99
CA MET A 1 -24.23 -10.78 12.97
C MET A 1 -24.94 -9.52 12.53
N ASN A 2 -24.25 -8.39 12.55
CA ASN A 2 -24.78 -7.15 11.98
C ASN A 2 -24.39 -7.14 10.50
N ASN A 3 -25.38 -7.13 9.62
CA ASN A 3 -25.16 -7.04 8.18
C ASN A 3 -25.23 -5.58 7.76
N LEU A 4 -24.27 -5.14 6.94
CA LEU A 4 -24.27 -3.83 6.31
C LEU A 4 -24.49 -4.03 4.81
N ASN A 5 -25.61 -3.52 4.29
CA ASN A 5 -25.86 -3.52 2.85
C ASN A 5 -25.23 -2.27 2.24
N VAL A 6 -24.41 -2.45 1.20
CA VAL A 6 -23.81 -1.35 0.44
C VAL A 6 -24.37 -1.43 -0.97
N ALA A 7 -25.07 -0.36 -1.39
CA ALA A 7 -25.51 -0.21 -2.77
C ALA A 7 -24.35 0.36 -3.58
N ILE A 8 -24.01 -0.29 -4.68
CA ILE A 8 -23.05 0.17 -5.68
C ILE A 8 -23.81 0.46 -6.97
N ASP A 9 -23.55 1.62 -7.58
CA ASP A 9 -24.27 2.03 -8.80
C ASP A 9 -23.81 1.23 -10.03
N VAL A 10 -22.54 0.82 -10.04
CA VAL A 10 -21.89 0.08 -11.12
C VAL A 10 -20.81 -0.83 -10.53
N PHE A 11 -20.51 -1.96 -11.17
CA PHE A 11 -19.40 -2.82 -10.76
C PHE A 11 -18.03 -2.19 -11.09
N PRO A 12 -16.98 -2.47 -10.30
CA PRO A 12 -15.63 -1.97 -10.58
C PRO A 12 -15.13 -2.37 -11.97
N TYR A 13 -14.33 -1.51 -12.61
CA TYR A 13 -13.71 -1.85 -13.90
C TYR A 13 -12.53 -2.81 -13.75
N LYS A 14 -11.95 -2.87 -12.56
CA LYS A 14 -10.80 -3.71 -12.21
C LYS A 14 -11.16 -4.57 -11.01
N GLU A 15 -10.69 -5.80 -11.02
CA GLU A 15 -10.87 -6.76 -9.93
C GLU A 15 -9.61 -6.94 -9.07
N ASP A 16 -8.55 -6.20 -9.38
CA ASP A 16 -7.31 -6.23 -8.62
C ASP A 16 -7.15 -4.91 -7.84
N ILE A 17 -6.95 -5.01 -6.52
CA ILE A 17 -6.82 -3.85 -5.62
C ILE A 17 -5.70 -2.91 -6.04
N TRP A 18 -4.62 -3.43 -6.62
CA TRP A 18 -3.48 -2.61 -7.06
C TRP A 18 -3.81 -1.75 -8.28
N SER A 19 -4.88 -2.09 -9.01
CA SER A 19 -5.29 -1.45 -10.25
C SER A 19 -6.58 -0.62 -10.15
N ILE A 20 -7.29 -0.67 -9.01
CA ILE A 20 -8.54 0.08 -8.79
C ILE A 20 -8.33 1.56 -9.02
N CYS A 21 -9.15 2.17 -9.87
CA CYS A 21 -9.08 3.59 -10.19
C CYS A 21 -10.47 4.22 -10.40
N ASP A 22 -11.51 3.51 -9.96
CA ASP A 22 -12.90 3.91 -10.06
C ASP A 22 -13.58 3.90 -8.70
N TYR A 23 -14.61 4.73 -8.55
CA TYR A 23 -15.27 4.98 -7.29
C TYR A 23 -15.95 3.72 -6.71
N SER A 24 -16.56 2.89 -7.57
CA SER A 24 -17.19 1.64 -7.12
C SER A 24 -16.16 0.66 -6.55
N GLY A 25 -15.01 0.55 -7.22
CA GLY A 25 -13.86 -0.19 -6.73
C GLY A 25 -13.39 0.33 -5.38
N GLU A 26 -13.22 1.64 -5.23
CA GLU A 26 -12.82 2.25 -3.95
C GLU A 26 -13.82 1.93 -2.83
N GLN A 27 -15.14 1.99 -3.08
CA GLN A 27 -16.16 1.65 -2.08
C GLN A 27 -16.08 0.20 -1.60
N ILE A 28 -15.77 -0.73 -2.50
CA ILE A 28 -15.65 -2.16 -2.16
C ILE A 28 -14.31 -2.42 -1.48
N TYR A 29 -13.21 -2.06 -2.13
CA TYR A 29 -11.86 -2.43 -1.71
C TYR A 29 -11.37 -1.65 -0.49
N SER A 30 -11.88 -0.46 -0.21
CA SER A 30 -11.56 0.25 1.05
C SER A 30 -11.90 -0.55 2.31
N LYS A 31 -12.82 -1.52 2.23
CA LYS A 31 -13.19 -2.41 3.34
C LYS A 31 -12.23 -3.60 3.53
N LEU A 32 -11.43 -3.88 2.50
CA LEU A 32 -10.47 -4.99 2.44
C LEU A 32 -9.02 -4.49 2.47
N ALA A 33 -8.83 -3.18 2.25
CA ALA A 33 -7.54 -2.53 2.13
C ALA A 33 -6.81 -2.46 3.48
N LEU A 34 -5.49 -2.63 3.42
CA LEU A 34 -4.59 -2.44 4.55
C LEU A 34 -3.33 -1.70 4.11
N PRO A 35 -3.45 -0.46 3.60
CA PRO A 35 -2.28 0.35 3.28
C PRO A 35 -1.42 0.59 4.52
N LEU A 36 -0.17 1.03 4.32
CA LEU A 36 0.74 1.29 5.43
C LEU A 36 0.25 2.45 6.30
N PHE A 37 -0.39 3.43 5.68
CA PHE A 37 -0.91 4.61 6.32
C PHE A 37 -2.40 4.79 5.99
N SER A 38 -3.11 5.59 6.78
CA SER A 38 -4.45 6.07 6.47
C SER A 38 -4.47 7.60 6.49
N LEU A 39 -5.36 8.20 5.69
CA LEU A 39 -5.65 9.63 5.73
C LEU A 39 -6.99 9.83 6.45
N GLU A 40 -6.94 10.44 7.63
CA GLU A 40 -8.11 10.73 8.44
C GLU A 40 -8.17 12.23 8.76
N LYS A 41 -9.20 12.94 8.29
CA LYS A 41 -9.38 14.38 8.56
C LYS A 41 -8.11 15.19 8.23
N ASP A 42 -7.55 14.94 7.05
CA ASP A 42 -6.32 15.55 6.55
C ASP A 42 -5.04 15.21 7.33
N GLU A 43 -5.11 14.27 8.28
CA GLU A 43 -3.96 13.78 9.04
C GLU A 43 -3.58 12.38 8.59
N ILE A 44 -2.29 12.18 8.30
CA ILE A 44 -1.74 10.86 7.98
C ILE A 44 -1.42 10.10 9.27
N LYS A 45 -1.96 8.89 9.38
CA LYS A 45 -1.75 8.01 10.54
C LYS A 45 -1.20 6.64 10.11
N PRO A 46 -0.37 5.99 10.94
CA PRO A 46 0.02 4.60 10.70
C PRO A 46 -1.20 3.68 10.77
N LEU A 47 -1.33 2.78 9.79
CA LEU A 47 -2.38 1.76 9.76
C LEU A 47 -1.76 0.36 9.77
N GLY A 48 -1.05 0.02 8.69
CA GLY A 48 -0.22 -1.19 8.58
C GLY A 48 1.19 -0.99 9.12
N ALA A 49 1.72 0.23 9.04
CA ALA A 49 3.01 0.58 9.64
C ALA A 49 2.90 0.72 11.17
N GLU A 50 3.92 0.26 11.88
CA GLU A 50 4.14 0.54 13.31
C GLU A 50 4.99 1.80 13.49
N SER A 51 6.04 1.94 12.67
CA SER A 51 6.92 3.10 12.66
C SER A 51 7.57 3.26 11.30
N PHE A 52 8.08 4.46 11.03
CA PHE A 52 8.85 4.74 9.83
C PHE A 52 9.94 5.78 10.10
N GLN A 53 10.92 5.82 9.23
CA GLN A 53 11.97 6.83 9.23
C GLN A 53 12.28 7.21 7.78
N GLN A 54 12.26 8.51 7.51
CA GLN A 54 12.63 9.05 6.20
C GLN A 54 13.94 9.79 6.26
N THR A 55 14.77 9.56 5.24
CA THR A 55 15.98 10.31 4.92
C THR A 55 15.87 10.81 3.48
N VAL A 56 16.90 11.48 2.97
CA VAL A 56 16.94 11.92 1.57
C VAL A 56 16.93 10.72 0.62
N ASP A 57 17.64 9.65 0.97
CA ASP A 57 17.89 8.51 0.08
C ASP A 57 17.06 7.28 0.39
N SER A 58 16.29 7.28 1.49
CA SER A 58 15.54 6.10 1.89
C SER A 58 14.33 6.41 2.77
N PHE A 59 13.33 5.54 2.68
CA PHE A 59 12.15 5.50 3.52
C PHE A 59 12.03 4.10 4.15
N ARG A 60 12.45 3.97 5.42
CA ARG A 60 12.42 2.72 6.17
C ARG A 60 11.09 2.56 6.90
N ILE A 61 10.49 1.38 6.79
CA ILE A 61 9.20 1.06 7.37
C ILE A 61 9.33 -0.17 8.26
N ASN A 62 8.75 -0.12 9.45
CA ASN A 62 8.47 -1.29 10.27
C ASN A 62 6.95 -1.53 10.26
N ILE A 63 6.55 -2.74 9.91
CA ILE A 63 5.15 -3.17 9.82
C ILE A 63 4.72 -3.71 11.19
N ARG A 64 3.47 -3.46 11.52
CA ARG A 64 2.82 -4.05 12.69
C ARG A 64 2.89 -5.57 12.68
N LYS A 65 3.26 -6.15 13.82
CA LYS A 65 3.45 -7.61 13.98
C LYS A 65 2.14 -8.36 14.26
N ASP A 66 1.11 -7.63 14.67
CA ASP A 66 -0.22 -8.15 15.03
C ASP A 66 -1.18 -8.26 13.83
N LEU A 67 -0.67 -8.11 12.61
CA LEU A 67 -1.45 -8.19 11.38
C LEU A 67 -1.50 -9.62 10.84
N PHE A 68 -2.70 -10.11 10.56
CA PHE A 68 -2.93 -11.44 10.03
C PHE A 68 -3.89 -11.40 8.84
N TRP A 69 -3.61 -12.24 7.87
CA TRP A 69 -4.52 -12.58 6.79
C TRP A 69 -5.72 -13.37 7.34
N SER A 70 -6.82 -13.39 6.59
CA SER A 70 -8.02 -14.14 6.96
C SER A 70 -7.78 -15.66 7.06
N ASN A 71 -6.73 -16.18 6.44
CA ASN A 71 -6.30 -17.57 6.55
C ASN A 71 -5.45 -17.86 7.80
N GLY A 72 -5.13 -16.84 8.62
CA GLY A 72 -4.34 -16.95 9.83
C GLY A 72 -2.83 -16.72 9.65
N ASP A 73 -2.33 -16.57 8.42
CA ASP A 73 -0.93 -16.25 8.17
C ASP A 73 -0.62 -14.81 8.58
N ASN A 74 0.59 -14.56 9.08
CA ASN A 74 1.01 -13.22 9.43
C ASN A 74 1.30 -12.38 8.18
N VAL A 75 0.89 -11.11 8.18
CA VAL A 75 1.20 -10.17 7.09
C VAL A 75 2.69 -9.79 7.16
N LYS A 76 3.40 -9.94 6.05
CA LYS A 76 4.85 -9.73 5.99
C LYS A 76 5.24 -8.54 5.10
N ALA A 77 6.46 -8.05 5.32
CA ALA A 77 7.11 -7.04 4.49
C ALA A 77 7.12 -7.37 3.00
N VAL A 78 7.31 -8.65 2.67
CA VAL A 78 7.29 -9.12 1.29
C VAL A 78 5.94 -8.88 0.59
N ASP A 79 4.83 -8.84 1.32
CA ASP A 79 3.50 -8.64 0.74
C ASP A 79 3.28 -7.17 0.33
N TYR A 80 3.77 -6.22 1.15
CA TYR A 80 3.80 -4.80 0.78
C TYR A 80 4.78 -4.52 -0.35
N VAL A 81 5.98 -5.09 -0.29
CA VAL A 81 7.00 -4.94 -1.34
C VAL A 81 6.48 -5.46 -2.68
N ARG A 82 5.68 -6.54 -2.68
CA ARG A 82 5.03 -7.06 -3.89
C ARG A 82 4.08 -6.04 -4.51
N ALA A 83 3.23 -5.41 -3.71
CA ALA A 83 2.31 -4.37 -4.17
C ALA A 83 3.06 -3.17 -4.77
N ILE A 84 4.09 -2.68 -4.06
CA ILE A 84 4.93 -1.56 -4.52
C ILE A 84 5.60 -1.90 -5.85
N LYS A 85 6.23 -3.07 -5.97
CA LYS A 85 6.86 -3.50 -7.21
C LYS A 85 5.82 -3.63 -8.33
N HIS A 86 4.68 -4.26 -8.07
CA HIS A 86 3.64 -4.41 -9.09
C HIS A 86 3.23 -3.04 -9.68
N ILE A 87 2.97 -2.06 -8.82
CA ILE A 87 2.56 -0.71 -9.26
C ILE A 87 3.70 0.02 -9.97
N CYS A 88 4.93 -0.05 -9.46
CA CYS A 88 6.08 0.65 -10.04
C CYS A 88 6.57 0.05 -11.38
N TYR A 89 6.33 -1.24 -11.63
CA TYR A 89 6.77 -1.91 -12.87
C TYR A 89 5.66 -2.04 -13.93
N ASP A 90 4.39 -1.78 -13.60
CA ASP A 90 3.32 -1.69 -14.58
C ASP A 90 3.15 -0.24 -15.08
N GLU A 91 3.65 0.05 -16.29
CA GLU A 91 3.54 1.36 -16.94
C GLU A 91 2.09 1.78 -17.21
N ASN A 92 1.16 0.84 -17.28
CA ASN A 92 -0.27 1.12 -17.48
C ASN A 92 -0.99 1.37 -16.15
N ASN A 93 -0.34 1.13 -15.01
CA ASN A 93 -0.92 1.39 -13.71
C ASN A 93 -0.99 2.90 -13.47
N ARG A 94 -2.18 3.40 -13.16
CA ARG A 94 -2.42 4.83 -12.93
C ARG A 94 -1.54 5.43 -11.83
N TYR A 95 -1.17 4.63 -10.83
CA TYR A 95 -0.39 5.05 -9.66
C TYR A 95 1.11 4.84 -9.84
N ASN A 96 1.55 4.24 -10.95
CA ASN A 96 2.95 4.01 -11.28
C ASN A 96 3.80 5.28 -11.06
N LYS A 97 3.33 6.41 -11.61
CA LYS A 97 4.04 7.69 -11.58
C LYS A 97 4.22 8.26 -10.18
N LEU A 98 3.36 7.93 -9.22
CA LEU A 98 3.45 8.46 -7.86
C LEU A 98 4.73 7.94 -7.20
N LEU A 99 4.86 6.63 -7.02
CA LEU A 99 6.06 6.06 -6.40
C LEU A 99 7.26 6.04 -7.34
N ALA A 100 7.09 5.85 -8.65
CA ALA A 100 8.24 5.87 -9.57
C ALA A 100 8.94 7.24 -9.65
N SER A 101 8.25 8.34 -9.30
CA SER A 101 8.87 9.67 -9.23
C SER A 101 9.78 9.88 -8.01
N VAL A 102 9.61 9.04 -6.98
CA VAL A 102 10.35 9.13 -5.71
C VAL A 102 11.32 7.97 -5.56
N ALA A 103 10.92 6.76 -5.94
CA ALA A 103 11.70 5.55 -5.79
C ALA A 103 12.85 5.48 -6.82
N LYS A 104 13.98 4.92 -6.40
CA LYS A 104 15.08 4.57 -7.31
C LYS A 104 14.72 3.30 -8.08
N LEU A 105 14.21 3.46 -9.31
CA LEU A 105 13.84 2.36 -10.19
C LEU A 105 15.02 1.36 -10.36
N GLY A 106 14.74 0.06 -10.22
CA GLY A 106 15.72 -1.03 -10.21
C GLY A 106 16.32 -1.38 -8.83
N LEU A 107 16.12 -0.55 -7.81
CA LEU A 107 16.59 -0.74 -6.43
C LEU A 107 15.51 -0.39 -5.40
N GLU A 108 14.24 -0.46 -5.79
CA GLU A 108 13.18 0.28 -5.10
C GLU A 108 13.00 -0.17 -3.66
N THR A 109 13.25 -1.45 -3.36
CA THR A 109 12.92 -2.04 -2.07
C THR A 109 13.96 -3.04 -1.59
N GLU A 110 14.27 -2.95 -0.31
CA GLU A 110 15.15 -3.88 0.40
C GLU A 110 14.39 -4.44 1.61
N ILE A 111 14.24 -5.76 1.69
CA ILE A 111 13.60 -6.42 2.83
C ILE A 111 14.67 -6.76 3.86
N HIS A 112 14.51 -6.25 5.08
CA HIS A 112 15.43 -6.52 6.19
C HIS A 112 15.02 -7.77 6.97
N ASN A 113 13.72 -7.97 7.14
CA ASN A 113 13.10 -9.12 7.81
C ASN A 113 11.59 -9.18 7.51
N ASP A 114 10.89 -10.11 8.14
CA ASP A 114 9.44 -10.32 7.97
C ASP A 114 8.59 -9.07 8.25
N HIS A 115 9.07 -8.10 9.02
CA HIS A 115 8.31 -6.92 9.44
C HIS A 115 9.02 -5.60 9.11
N SER A 116 10.06 -5.61 8.30
CA SER A 116 10.81 -4.39 8.00
C SER A 116 11.36 -4.39 6.59
N PHE A 117 11.18 -3.27 5.91
CA PHE A 117 11.74 -3.03 4.60
C PHE A 117 12.05 -1.54 4.41
N THR A 118 12.91 -1.24 3.44
CA THR A 118 13.23 0.11 3.03
C THR A 118 12.80 0.31 1.59
N ILE A 119 12.22 1.47 1.30
CA ILE A 119 12.09 2.00 -0.06
C ILE A 119 13.29 2.91 -0.32
N GLN A 120 14.08 2.65 -1.36
CA GLN A 120 15.18 3.53 -1.75
C GLN A 120 14.62 4.72 -2.53
N THR A 121 14.89 5.93 -2.09
CA THR A 121 14.36 7.17 -2.68
C THR A 121 15.45 7.96 -3.38
N SER A 122 15.08 8.70 -4.42
CA SER A 122 15.97 9.60 -5.18
C SER A 122 16.13 10.96 -4.51
N TRP A 123 15.17 11.34 -3.66
CA TRP A 123 15.13 12.59 -2.92
C TRP A 123 14.15 12.49 -1.73
N TYR A 124 14.19 13.47 -0.83
CA TYR A 124 13.27 13.55 0.29
C TYR A 124 11.89 14.03 -0.17
N ASP A 125 10.90 13.14 -0.22
CA ASP A 125 9.50 13.51 -0.52
C ASP A 125 8.62 13.56 0.75
N PRO A 126 8.17 14.74 1.20
CA PRO A 126 7.28 14.85 2.36
C PRO A 126 5.90 14.20 2.14
N PHE A 127 5.54 13.83 0.91
CA PHE A 127 4.25 13.27 0.53
C PHE A 127 4.23 11.74 0.38
N ILE A 128 5.36 11.06 0.60
CA ILE A 128 5.46 9.61 0.39
C ILE A 128 4.47 8.82 1.27
N THR A 129 4.18 9.30 2.48
CA THR A 129 3.22 8.66 3.38
C THR A 129 1.78 8.81 2.89
N GLN A 130 1.44 9.93 2.23
CA GLN A 130 0.16 10.11 1.54
C GLN A 130 0.03 9.14 0.38
N TYR A 131 1.08 8.92 -0.42
CA TYR A 131 1.02 7.95 -1.52
C TYR A 131 0.78 6.54 -0.98
N LEU A 132 1.52 6.16 0.07
CA LEU A 132 1.39 4.86 0.74
C LEU A 132 0.13 4.73 1.61
N SER A 133 -0.75 5.74 1.61
CA SER A 133 -2.09 5.67 2.19
C SER A 133 -3.17 5.22 1.19
N LEU A 134 -2.86 5.23 -0.11
CA LEU A 134 -3.79 4.78 -1.15
C LEU A 134 -4.01 3.27 -1.02
N LEU A 135 -5.27 2.85 -1.19
CA LEU A 135 -5.68 1.45 -1.07
C LEU A 135 -4.87 0.52 -2.00
N ASN A 136 -4.40 1.05 -3.14
CA ASN A 136 -3.62 0.32 -4.12
C ASN A 136 -2.29 -0.21 -3.54
N PHE A 137 -1.74 0.46 -2.52
CA PHE A 137 -0.52 -0.01 -1.83
C PHE A 137 -0.82 -0.98 -0.68
N SER A 138 -2.05 -1.50 -0.61
CA SER A 138 -2.38 -2.60 0.30
C SER A 138 -1.61 -3.86 -0.09
N PRO A 139 -1.18 -4.66 0.89
CA PRO A 139 -0.55 -5.93 0.63
C PRO A 139 -1.60 -6.89 0.04
N GLN A 140 -1.14 -7.94 -0.63
CA GLN A 140 -1.95 -9.12 -0.91
C GLN A 140 -1.10 -10.36 -0.64
N THR A 141 -1.71 -11.40 -0.08
CA THR A 141 -1.08 -12.72 0.04
C THR A 141 -0.89 -13.35 -1.35
N ARG A 142 0.06 -14.27 -1.49
CA ARG A 142 0.09 -15.14 -2.69
C ARG A 142 -1.08 -16.11 -2.56
N ALA A 143 -1.98 -16.07 -3.53
CA ALA A 143 -2.93 -17.16 -3.76
C ALA A 143 -2.17 -18.44 -4.13
#